data_AF-A0A7C4BBR1-F1
#
_entry.id   AF-A0A7C4BBR1-F1
#
_cell.length_a   1.000
_cell.length_b   1.000
_cell.length_c   1.000
_cell.angle_alpha   90.00
_cell.angle_beta   90.00
_cell.angle_gamma   90.00
#
_symmetry.space_group_name_H-M   'P 1'
#
loop_
_entity.id
_entity.type
_entity.pdbx_description
1 polymer ?
#
loop_
_entity_poly.entity_id
_entity_poly.type
_entity_poly.pdbx_seq_one_letter_code
_entity_poly.pdbx_strand_id
1 'polypeptide(L)'
;MIQICFAAYSGEPPRDSVIKTLIVMEKLGRLCERFAVIVGGYWGLMKHVVDKALELGLLVVIVTPAEQEHEVFPENAIVIKPGASYRV
;
A
#
# COMPACT_ATOMS: atom_id res chain seq x y z
N MET A 1 -9.11 -10.66 12.70
CA MET A 1 -8.78 -10.11 11.37
C MET A 1 -7.36 -9.59 11.44
N ILE A 2 -6.47 -10.01 10.54
CA ILE A 2 -5.06 -9.61 10.55
C ILE A 2 -4.93 -8.28 9.79
N GLN A 3 -4.06 -7.39 10.28
CA GLN A 3 -3.70 -6.15 9.61
C GLN A 3 -2.19 -6.17 9.37
N ILE A 4 -1.77 -5.91 8.13
CA ILE A 4 -0.35 -5.90 7.75
C ILE A 4 -0.02 -4.52 7.22
N CYS A 5 0.89 -3.83 7.90
CA CYS A 5 1.40 -2.54 7.49
C CYS A 5 2.64 -2.73 6.61
N PHE A 6 2.65 -2.12 5.43
CA PHE A 6 3.81 -2.09 4.54
C PHE A 6 4.39 -0.67 4.49
N ALA A 7 5.68 -0.57 4.82
CA ALA A 7 6.50 0.58 4.54
C ALA A 7 7.51 0.19 3.47
N ALA A 8 7.59 0.96 2.38
CA ALA A 8 8.44 0.64 1.25
C ALA A 8 9.04 1.90 0.62
N TYR A 9 10.02 1.71 -0.27
CA TYR A 9 10.75 2.79 -0.93
C TYR A 9 9.82 3.71 -1.73
N SER A 10 10.00 5.03 -1.57
CA SER A 10 9.16 6.06 -2.17
C SER A 10 9.63 6.52 -3.56
N GLY A 11 10.87 6.25 -3.95
CA GLY A 11 11.36 6.58 -5.28
C GLY A 11 10.95 5.56 -6.34
N GLU A 12 11.51 5.68 -7.54
CA GLU A 12 11.35 4.69 -8.61
C GLU A 12 11.96 3.35 -8.18
N PRO A 13 11.16 2.29 -7.99
CA PRO A 13 11.69 1.04 -7.49
C PRO A 13 12.43 0.25 -8.59
N PRO A 14 13.54 -0.43 -8.26
CA PRO A 14 14.17 -1.38 -9.18
C PRO A 14 13.18 -2.50 -9.57
N ARG A 15 13.23 -2.95 -10.82
CA ARG A 15 12.32 -3.99 -11.35
C ARG A 15 12.25 -5.25 -10.48
N ASP A 16 13.38 -5.69 -9.94
CA ASP A 16 13.46 -6.86 -9.07
C ASP A 16 12.68 -6.66 -7.75
N SER A 17 12.68 -5.45 -7.19
CA SER A 17 11.90 -5.12 -5.99
C SER A 17 10.40 -5.19 -6.24
N VAL A 18 9.96 -4.74 -7.43
CA VAL A 18 8.56 -4.84 -7.86
C VAL A 18 8.16 -6.31 -7.97
N ILE A 19 8.95 -7.14 -8.67
CA ILE A 19 8.66 -8.57 -8.82
C ILE A 19 8.55 -9.26 -7.46
N LYS A 20 9.51 -9.03 -6.56
CA LYS A 20 9.48 -9.62 -5.21
C LYS A 20 8.27 -9.16 -4.40
N THR A 21 7.86 -7.91 -4.54
CA THR A 21 6.65 -7.37 -3.89
C THR A 21 5.40 -8.11 -4.36
N LEU A 22 5.24 -8.31 -5.66
CA LEU A 22 4.10 -9.06 -6.22
C LEU A 22 4.08 -10.51 -5.70
N ILE A 23 5.23 -11.17 -5.65
CA ILE A 23 5.36 -12.54 -5.11
C ILE A 23 4.95 -12.59 -3.63
N VAL A 24 5.38 -11.63 -2.82
CA VAL A 24 4.99 -11.54 -1.40
C VAL A 24 3.48 -11.38 -1.27
N MET A 25 2.88 -10.46 -2.03
CA MET A 25 1.43 -10.22 -1.98
C MET A 25 0.62 -11.45 -2.40
N GLU A 26 1.05 -12.14 -3.46
CA GLU A 26 0.41 -13.38 -3.90
C GLU A 26 0.53 -14.51 -2.85
N LYS A 27 1.70 -14.65 -2.23
CA LYS A 27 1.90 -15.64 -1.17
C LYS A 27 1.05 -15.32 0.05
N LEU A 28 0.99 -14.06 0.47
CA LEU A 28 0.13 -13.63 1.58
C LEU A 28 -1.34 -13.85 1.27
N GLY A 29 -1.81 -13.52 0.07
CA GLY A 29 -3.18 -13.78 -0.37
C GLY A 29 -3.57 -15.26 -0.37
N ARG A 30 -2.61 -16.17 -0.56
CA ARG A 30 -2.84 -17.63 -0.47
C ARG A 30 -2.78 -18.16 0.96
N LEU A 31 -1.93 -17.59 1.81
CA LEU A 31 -1.69 -18.08 3.18
C LEU A 31 -2.66 -17.49 4.20
N CYS A 32 -3.25 -16.33 3.91
CA CYS A 32 -4.12 -15.61 4.82
C CYS A 32 -5.50 -15.44 4.19
N GLU A 33 -6.52 -16.12 4.73
CA GLU A 33 -7.89 -16.06 4.20
C GLU A 33 -8.50 -14.65 4.21
N ARG A 34 -8.14 -13.81 5.19
CA ARG A 34 -8.64 -12.43 5.27
C ARG A 34 -7.72 -11.52 6.08
N PHE A 35 -7.11 -10.55 5.41
CA PHE A 35 -6.31 -9.50 6.04
C PHE A 35 -6.52 -8.15 5.35
N ALA A 36 -6.23 -7.08 6.08
CA ALA A 36 -6.19 -5.73 5.55
C ALA A 36 -4.75 -5.28 5.33
N VAL A 37 -4.53 -4.53 4.26
CA VAL A 37 -3.25 -3.93 3.90
C VAL A 37 -3.28 -2.47 4.28
N ILE A 38 -2.29 -2.02 5.06
CA ILE A 38 -2.14 -0.63 5.47
C ILE A 38 -0.84 -0.10 4.89
N VAL A 39 -0.87 1.07 4.25
CA VAL A 39 0.31 1.73 3.69
C VAL A 39 0.35 3.21 4.05
N GLY A 40 1.54 3.81 4.02
CA GLY A 40 1.73 5.24 4.24
C GLY A 40 1.54 6.12 2.99
N GLY A 41 1.25 5.52 1.83
CA GLY A 41 1.23 6.25 0.58
C GLY A 41 0.92 5.40 -0.66
N TYR A 42 0.65 6.08 -1.77
CA TYR A 42 0.36 5.48 -3.08
C TYR A 42 1.36 5.93 -4.15
N TRP A 43 2.65 5.71 -3.89
CA TRP A 43 3.74 6.01 -4.80
C TRP A 43 4.90 5.03 -4.58
N GLY A 44 5.89 5.06 -5.47
CA GLY A 44 7.05 4.18 -5.41
C GLY A 44 6.65 2.70 -5.31
N LEU A 45 7.33 1.96 -4.43
CA LEU A 45 7.06 0.53 -4.25
C LEU A 45 5.72 0.25 -3.57
N MET A 46 5.22 1.16 -2.74
CA MET A 46 3.91 1.02 -2.07
C MET A 46 2.75 1.01 -3.08
N LYS A 47 2.90 1.72 -4.21
CA LYS A 47 1.92 1.66 -5.31
C LYS A 47 1.65 0.22 -5.75
N HIS A 48 2.71 -0.57 -5.91
CA HIS A 48 2.61 -1.98 -6.33
C HIS A 48 2.00 -2.87 -5.24
N VAL A 49 2.21 -2.56 -3.96
CA VAL A 49 1.53 -3.24 -2.85
C VAL A 49 0.03 -2.97 -2.91
N VAL A 50 -0.36 -1.70 -3.06
CA VAL A 50 -1.76 -1.26 -3.13
C VAL A 50 -2.46 -1.89 -4.33
N ASP A 51 -1.88 -1.74 -5.53
CA ASP A 51 -2.48 -2.25 -6.76
C ASP A 51 -2.71 -3.76 -6.68
N LYS A 52 -1.70 -4.52 -6.22
CA LYS A 52 -1.83 -5.97 -6.10
C LYS A 52 -2.79 -6.39 -4.98
N ALA A 53 -2.83 -5.66 -3.87
CA ALA A 53 -3.79 -5.93 -2.80
C ALA A 53 -5.24 -5.76 -3.28
N LEU A 54 -5.51 -4.68 -4.02
CA LEU A 54 -6.82 -4.40 -4.61
C LEU A 54 -7.21 -5.45 -5.66
N GLU A 55 -6.26 -5.87 -6.51
CA GLU A 55 -6.46 -6.97 -7.48
C GLU A 55 -6.86 -8.28 -6.78
N LEU A 56 -6.28 -8.57 -5.61
CA LEU A 56 -6.59 -9.72 -4.79
C LEU A 56 -7.91 -9.56 -3.99
N GLY A 57 -8.61 -8.44 -4.13
CA GLY A 57 -9.86 -8.16 -3.41
C GLY A 57 -9.68 -7.89 -1.92
N LEU A 58 -8.47 -7.50 -1.50
CA LEU A 58 -8.17 -7.20 -0.09
C LEU A 58 -8.62 -5.79 0.27
N LEU A 59 -8.93 -5.59 1.55
CA LEU A 59 -9.16 -4.25 2.10
C LEU A 59 -7.84 -3.49 2.14
N VAL A 60 -7.79 -2.32 1.51
CA VAL A 60 -6.62 -1.44 1.53
C VAL A 60 -6.94 -0.14 2.25
N VAL A 61 -6.06 0.24 3.18
CA VAL A 61 -6.09 1.51 3.89
C VAL A 61 -4.81 2.29 3.59
N ILE A 62 -4.96 3.51 3.12
CA ILE A 62 -3.85 4.41 2.79
C ILE A 62 -3.89 5.56 3.79
N VAL A 63 -2.89 5.64 4.67
CA VAL A 63 -2.71 6.77 5.59
C VAL A 63 -1.66 7.68 4.97
N THR A 64 -2.11 8.64 4.17
CA THR A 64 -1.20 9.52 3.42
C THR A 64 -0.79 10.71 4.29
N PRO A 65 0.46 11.18 4.26
CA PRO A 65 0.88 12.37 4.98
C PRO A 65 0.32 13.65 4.34
N ALA A 66 0.28 14.74 5.11
CA ALA A 66 -0.25 16.04 4.71
C ALA A 66 0.29 16.52 3.36
N GLU A 67 1.59 16.32 3.11
CA GLU A 67 2.25 16.69 1.86
C GLU A 67 1.66 16.00 0.64
N GLN A 68 1.07 14.82 0.80
CA GLN A 68 0.59 13.95 -0.27
C GLN A 68 -0.93 13.73 -0.23
N GLU A 69 -1.67 14.51 0.56
CA GLU A 69 -3.13 14.40 0.64
C GLU A 69 -3.87 14.85 -0.64
N HIS A 70 -3.18 15.57 -1.51
CA HIS A 70 -3.70 16.08 -2.77
C HIS A 70 -3.56 15.09 -3.95
N GLU A 71 -2.86 13.98 -3.74
CA GLU A 71 -2.66 12.95 -4.74
C GLU A 71 -3.96 12.22 -5.11
N VAL A 72 -3.96 11.58 -6.28
CA VAL A 72 -5.06 10.74 -6.74
C VAL A 72 -4.87 9.33 -6.20
N PHE A 73 -5.89 8.81 -5.51
CA PHE A 73 -5.88 7.48 -4.93
C PHE A 73 -6.92 6.58 -5.60
N PRO A 74 -6.74 5.24 -5.55
CA PRO A 74 -7.75 4.30 -6.05
C PRO A 74 -9.09 4.45 -5.30
N GLU A 75 -10.21 4.49 -6.02
CA GLU A 75 -11.56 4.66 -5.45
C GLU A 75 -11.97 3.50 -4.52
N ASN A 76 -11.39 2.32 -4.74
CA ASN A 76 -11.63 1.09 -3.98
C ASN A 76 -10.71 0.94 -2.76
N ALA A 77 -9.91 1.95 -2.43
CA ALA A 77 -9.13 2.02 -1.19
C ALA A 77 -9.77 2.99 -0.18
N ILE A 78 -9.61 2.70 1.12
CA ILE A 78 -9.94 3.66 2.18
C ILE A 78 -8.76 4.61 2.34
N VAL A 79 -8.97 5.90 2.09
CA VAL A 79 -7.92 6.93 2.21
C VAL A 79 -8.16 7.77 3.47
N ILE A 80 -7.16 7.80 4.35
CA ILE A 80 -7.14 8.61 5.55
C ILE A 80 -6.18 9.77 5.31
N LYS A 81 -6.70 10.99 5.50
CA LYS A 81 -6.00 12.28 5.37
C LYS A 81 -5.88 12.90 6.76
N PRO A 82 -4.84 12.57 7.54
CA PRO A 82 -4.73 12.91 8.95
C PRO A 82 -4.28 14.36 9.20
N GLY A 83 -3.84 15.10 8.18
CA GLY A 83 -3.18 16.40 8.34
C GLY A 83 -1.81 16.31 9.02
N ALA A 84 -1.24 15.10 9.14
CA ALA A 84 0.03 14.84 9.79
C ALA A 84 1.17 14.79 8.77
N SER A 85 2.25 15.52 9.05
CA SER A 85 3.46 15.53 8.21
C SER A 85 4.42 14.40 8.60
N TYR A 86 5.19 13.89 7.63
CA TYR A 86 6.36 13.05 7.90
C TYR A 86 7.65 13.85 8.11
N ARG A 87 7.59 15.17 7.95
CA ARG A 87 8.68 16.10 8.24
C ARG A 87 8.51 16.54 9.70
N VAL A 88 9.45 16.12 10.55
CA VAL A 88 9.50 16.50 11.96
C VAL A 88 10.23 17.83 12.13
#